data_AF-A0A523I3V2-F1
#
_entry.id   AF-A0A523I3V2-F1
#
_cell.length_a   1.000
_cell.length_b   1.000
_cell.length_c   1.000
_cell.angle_alpha   90.00
_cell.angle_beta   90.00
_cell.angle_gamma   90.00
#
_symmetry.space_group_name_H-M   'P 1'
#
loop_
_entity.id
_entity.type
_entity.pdbx_description
1 polymer ?
#
loop_
_entity_poly.entity_id
_entity_poly.type
_entity_poly.pdbx_seq_one_letter_code
_entity_poly.pdbx_strand_id
1 'polypeptide(L)'
;MNNSINRVLSIILAAAFLGSLFFTGAIGAESEDEKYTTFGRYKLLKDKRFEPSGIARIPDTDDYIVIDDKGPYLSIFELQNNKLHQISKPVIETEKVKVKKLEGITASLKEPGIFYAITAFVGDNEFRKLVRFNLKRNKDEKNEEPYVIENIKELEIYDPHEAIIYKKEPIPWLKVEGLALTPDEKHLLVGVRAIGKNEKLNNKKKYKVYIELYRVIILKYDVDNLNKPPEILVNVDLKDAENLQKILGMPEGEGISSLEYDPDSGKYIVLTSYEDKDGKSKEHVSGHLWLVPEDFEGLNDAANWEQYKKMPSFSHKPEGVSLTSKPGKAIIVFDDDNDRKCINKCKGKFPYKPNEGVFKIVDINSGD
;
A
#
# COMPACT_ATOMS: atom_id res chain seq x y z
N MET A 1 61.25 29.59 -20.26
CA MET A 1 59.86 30.10 -20.13
C MET A 1 58.78 29.00 -20.30
N ASN A 2 59.05 27.71 -20.02
CA ASN A 2 58.07 26.62 -20.23
C ASN A 2 57.53 25.95 -18.96
N ASN A 3 57.95 26.36 -17.76
CA ASN A 3 57.54 25.69 -16.51
C ASN A 3 56.30 26.32 -15.83
N SER A 4 55.86 27.52 -16.22
CA SER A 4 54.67 28.15 -15.63
C SER A 4 53.37 27.68 -16.28
N ILE A 5 53.37 27.40 -17.58
CA ILE A 5 52.17 26.98 -18.33
C ILE A 5 51.71 25.58 -17.89
N ASN A 6 52.65 24.66 -17.65
CA ASN A 6 52.32 23.30 -17.21
C ASN A 6 51.75 23.27 -15.79
N ARG A 7 52.18 24.16 -14.89
CA ARG A 7 51.60 24.24 -13.53
C ARG A 7 50.17 24.79 -13.53
N VAL A 8 49.86 25.73 -14.40
CA VAL A 8 48.50 26.29 -14.50
C VAL A 8 47.53 25.27 -15.11
N LEU A 9 47.96 24.49 -16.12
CA LEU A 9 47.12 23.43 -16.68
C LEU A 9 46.86 22.29 -15.69
N SER A 10 47.84 21.92 -14.86
CA SER A 10 47.66 20.88 -13.84
C SER A 10 46.69 21.29 -12.72
N ILE A 11 46.67 22.57 -12.34
CA ILE A 11 45.73 23.09 -11.34
C ILE A 11 44.30 23.17 -11.91
N ILE A 12 44.14 23.55 -13.18
CA ILE A 12 42.83 23.59 -13.84
C ILE A 12 42.27 22.17 -14.04
N LEU A 13 43.10 21.19 -14.41
CA LEU A 13 42.64 19.79 -14.51
C LEU A 13 42.29 19.20 -13.15
N ALA A 14 43.05 19.50 -12.09
CA ALA A 14 42.74 19.02 -10.74
C ALA A 14 41.47 19.68 -10.17
N ALA A 15 41.22 20.95 -10.48
CA ALA A 15 39.98 21.63 -10.10
C ALA A 15 38.75 21.11 -10.87
N ALA A 16 38.92 20.73 -12.15
CA ALA A 16 37.87 20.09 -12.93
C ALA A 16 37.55 18.66 -12.42
N PHE A 17 38.57 17.91 -11.99
CA PHE A 17 38.40 16.56 -11.45
C PHE A 17 37.81 16.54 -10.02
N LEU A 18 38.18 17.52 -9.18
CA LEU A 18 37.56 17.71 -7.87
C LEU A 18 36.14 18.30 -7.99
N GLY A 19 35.88 19.15 -8.97
CA GLY A 19 34.53 19.62 -9.29
C GLY A 19 33.59 18.50 -9.74
N SER A 20 34.09 17.50 -10.50
CA SER A 20 33.29 16.34 -10.89
C SER A 20 33.06 15.34 -9.76
N LEU A 21 33.97 15.22 -8.79
CA LEU A 21 33.80 14.32 -7.64
C LEU A 21 32.79 14.84 -6.59
N PHE A 22 32.50 16.14 -6.58
CA PHE A 22 31.44 16.71 -5.75
C PHE A 22 30.09 16.85 -6.48
N PHE A 23 30.02 16.56 -7.78
CA PHE A 23 28.77 16.62 -8.56
C PHE A 23 28.16 15.23 -8.86
N THR A 24 28.86 14.13 -8.60
CA THR A 24 28.32 12.76 -8.77
C THR A 24 27.76 12.16 -7.47
N GLY A 25 27.74 12.91 -6.37
CA GLY A 25 27.18 12.48 -5.07
C GLY A 25 25.86 13.17 -4.68
N ALA A 26 25.24 13.93 -5.59
CA ALA A 26 24.01 14.69 -5.35
C ALA A 26 23.01 14.55 -6.51
N ILE A 27 22.99 13.39 -7.17
CA ILE A 27 21.92 12.99 -8.08
C ILE A 27 21.03 12.07 -7.25
N GLY A 28 19.85 12.55 -6.89
CA GLY A 28 18.93 11.90 -5.94
C GLY A 28 18.32 12.84 -4.90
N ALA A 29 18.71 14.12 -4.89
CA ALA A 29 17.88 15.16 -4.27
C ALA A 29 16.79 15.54 -5.28
N GLU A 30 15.72 14.74 -5.31
CA GLU A 30 14.45 15.12 -5.90
C GLU A 30 14.13 16.56 -5.48
N SER A 31 13.89 17.43 -6.46
CA SER A 31 13.51 18.81 -6.19
C SER A 31 12.31 18.84 -5.24
N GLU A 32 12.39 19.63 -4.17
CA GLU A 32 11.31 19.90 -3.20
C GLU A 32 10.01 20.47 -3.83
N ASP A 33 9.95 20.58 -5.16
CA ASP A 33 8.85 21.09 -5.98
C ASP A 33 7.97 20.00 -6.63
N GLU A 34 8.17 18.70 -6.34
CA GLU A 34 7.10 17.71 -6.57
C GLU A 34 5.92 18.08 -5.65
N LYS A 35 4.99 18.88 -6.17
CA LYS A 35 3.79 19.36 -5.49
C LYS A 35 2.95 18.17 -5.05
N TYR A 36 3.18 17.69 -3.84
CA TYR A 36 2.31 16.76 -3.14
C TYR A 36 0.89 17.33 -3.13
N THR A 37 -0.02 16.59 -3.74
CA THR A 37 -1.39 17.03 -3.98
C THR A 37 -2.23 16.73 -2.76
N THR A 38 -2.69 17.79 -2.09
CA THR A 38 -3.73 17.66 -1.07
C THR A 38 -5.04 17.30 -1.75
N PHE A 39 -5.81 16.39 -1.16
CA PHE A 39 -7.24 16.35 -1.45
C PHE A 39 -7.80 17.73 -1.10
N GLY A 40 -8.47 18.38 -2.04
CA GLY A 40 -9.12 19.66 -1.76
C GLY A 40 -10.00 19.49 -0.52
N ARG A 41 -9.72 20.26 0.56
CA ARG A 41 -10.37 20.20 1.90
C ARG A 41 -11.59 19.30 1.92
N TYR A 42 -11.40 18.05 2.35
CA TYR A 42 -12.50 17.13 2.51
C TYR A 42 -13.60 17.73 3.39
N LYS A 43 -14.81 17.66 2.87
CA LYS A 43 -16.05 17.89 3.63
C LYS A 43 -16.58 16.57 4.19
N LEU A 44 -15.71 15.56 4.34
CA LEU A 44 -16.02 14.35 5.08
C LEU A 44 -16.39 14.81 6.48
N LEU A 45 -17.66 14.56 6.83
CA LEU A 45 -18.32 14.75 8.13
C LEU A 45 -17.46 15.58 9.09
N LYS A 46 -17.78 16.86 9.32
CA LYS A 46 -16.99 17.88 10.05
C LYS A 46 -16.13 17.45 11.27
N ASP A 47 -16.35 16.25 11.81
CA ASP A 47 -15.72 15.68 12.98
C ASP A 47 -15.04 14.28 12.78
N LYS A 48 -15.06 13.67 11.58
CA LYS A 48 -14.37 12.39 11.28
C LYS A 48 -13.29 12.57 10.23
N ARG A 49 -12.07 12.09 10.52
CA ARG A 49 -10.93 12.11 9.59
C ARG A 49 -10.92 10.86 8.73
N PHE A 50 -10.40 11.02 7.52
CA PHE A 50 -10.29 9.99 6.49
C PHE A 50 -8.90 9.39 6.50
N GLU A 51 -8.81 8.07 6.64
CA GLU A 51 -7.54 7.35 6.65
C GLU A 51 -7.59 6.27 5.57
N PRO A 52 -7.07 6.53 4.35
CA PRO A 52 -7.13 5.55 3.27
C PRO A 52 -6.41 4.26 3.65
N SER A 53 -7.08 3.11 3.48
CA SER A 53 -6.46 1.79 3.65
C SER A 53 -6.22 1.07 2.32
N GLY A 54 -6.83 1.53 1.21
CA GLY A 54 -6.74 0.86 -0.09
C GLY A 54 -7.43 1.66 -1.18
N ILE A 55 -7.07 1.40 -2.43
CA ILE A 55 -7.58 2.12 -3.60
C ILE A 55 -7.71 1.14 -4.78
N ALA A 56 -8.76 1.29 -5.58
CA ALA A 56 -8.92 0.58 -6.85
C ALA A 56 -9.49 1.52 -7.90
N ARG A 57 -8.91 1.52 -9.10
CA ARG A 57 -9.44 2.25 -10.25
C ARG A 57 -10.76 1.64 -10.71
N ILE A 58 -11.69 2.50 -11.10
CA ILE A 58 -12.90 2.09 -11.80
C ILE A 58 -12.53 1.88 -13.28
N PRO A 59 -12.74 0.67 -13.85
CA PRO A 59 -12.38 0.40 -15.23
C PRO A 59 -13.00 1.42 -16.21
N ASP A 60 -12.24 1.75 -17.26
CA ASP A 60 -12.61 2.70 -18.31
C ASP A 60 -12.85 4.16 -17.89
N THR A 61 -12.52 4.52 -16.64
CA THR A 61 -12.62 5.91 -16.15
C THR A 61 -11.29 6.39 -15.54
N ASP A 62 -11.26 7.66 -15.14
CA ASP A 62 -10.25 8.25 -14.26
C ASP A 62 -10.77 8.37 -12.82
N ASP A 63 -11.74 7.53 -12.45
CA ASP A 63 -12.31 7.49 -11.12
C ASP A 63 -11.76 6.31 -10.31
N TYR A 64 -11.76 6.45 -8.99
CA TYR A 64 -11.16 5.52 -8.04
C TYR A 64 -12.08 5.33 -6.84
N ILE A 65 -12.19 4.09 -6.38
CA ILE A 65 -12.76 3.76 -5.07
C ILE A 65 -11.61 3.78 -4.07
N VAL A 66 -11.78 4.50 -2.96
CA VAL A 66 -10.84 4.46 -1.84
C VAL A 66 -11.61 4.01 -0.58
N ILE A 67 -11.07 3.00 0.10
CA ILE A 67 -11.58 2.48 1.38
C ILE A 67 -10.97 3.27 2.54
N ASP A 68 -11.74 3.48 3.60
CA ASP A 68 -11.32 4.15 4.84
C ASP A 68 -11.01 3.13 5.94
N ASP A 69 -9.86 3.23 6.59
CA ASP A 69 -9.42 2.44 7.74
C ASP A 69 -10.39 2.58 8.92
N LYS A 70 -11.05 3.74 9.04
CA LYS A 70 -11.90 4.09 10.20
C LYS A 70 -13.37 3.65 10.07
N GLY A 71 -13.73 2.93 9.01
CA GLY A 71 -15.05 2.31 8.89
C GLY A 71 -15.24 1.55 7.58
N PRO A 72 -16.41 0.95 7.33
CA PRO A 72 -16.69 0.24 6.07
C PRO A 72 -16.96 1.20 4.89
N TYR A 73 -16.51 2.44 4.98
CA TYR A 73 -16.86 3.51 4.06
C TYR A 73 -16.05 3.42 2.76
N LEU A 74 -16.71 3.52 1.63
CA LEU A 74 -16.10 3.72 0.32
C LEU A 74 -16.32 5.15 -0.14
N SER A 75 -15.27 5.81 -0.58
CA SER A 75 -15.39 7.14 -1.19
C SER A 75 -14.91 7.07 -2.63
N ILE A 76 -15.63 7.74 -3.53
CA ILE A 76 -15.26 7.81 -4.93
C ILE A 76 -14.52 9.12 -5.20
N PHE A 77 -13.42 8.99 -5.93
CA PHE A 77 -12.54 10.07 -6.32
C PHE A 77 -12.38 10.13 -7.82
N GLU A 78 -12.32 11.34 -8.35
CA GLU A 78 -11.94 11.59 -9.74
C GLU A 78 -10.53 12.15 -9.79
N LEU A 79 -9.69 11.61 -10.66
CA LEU A 79 -8.36 12.16 -10.93
C LEU A 79 -8.45 13.25 -12.01
N GLN A 80 -8.31 14.51 -11.60
CA GLN A 80 -8.25 15.66 -12.50
C GLN A 80 -6.97 16.45 -12.28
N ASN A 81 -6.21 16.74 -13.33
CA ASN A 81 -4.99 17.56 -13.26
C ASN A 81 -3.99 17.05 -12.18
N ASN A 82 -3.80 15.73 -12.13
CA ASN A 82 -2.97 15.02 -11.13
C ASN A 82 -3.46 15.18 -9.69
N LYS A 83 -4.72 15.58 -9.47
CA LYS A 83 -5.34 15.71 -8.15
C LYS A 83 -6.53 14.78 -8.02
N LEU A 84 -6.66 14.13 -6.87
CA LEU A 84 -7.88 13.39 -6.55
C LEU A 84 -8.91 14.33 -5.94
N HIS A 85 -10.11 14.31 -6.51
CA HIS A 85 -11.27 15.09 -6.08
C HIS A 85 -12.36 14.14 -5.62
N GLN A 86 -12.82 14.26 -4.37
CA GLN A 86 -13.94 13.43 -3.92
C GLN A 86 -15.21 13.84 -4.67
N ILE A 87 -15.85 12.88 -5.33
CA ILE A 87 -17.07 13.11 -6.13
C ILE A 87 -18.31 12.40 -5.59
N SER A 88 -18.17 11.54 -4.59
CA SER A 88 -19.31 10.94 -3.88
C SER A 88 -19.28 11.29 -2.40
N LYS A 89 -20.42 11.21 -1.72
CA LYS A 89 -20.41 11.05 -0.26
C LYS A 89 -19.85 9.65 0.06
N PRO A 90 -19.36 9.39 1.28
CA PRO A 90 -19.00 8.03 1.69
C PRO A 90 -20.18 7.09 1.46
N VAL A 91 -20.07 6.23 0.46
CA VAL A 91 -21.07 5.23 0.10
C VAL A 91 -20.70 3.95 0.83
N ILE A 92 -21.72 3.24 1.30
CA ILE A 92 -21.69 2.12 2.23
C ILE A 92 -21.93 2.53 3.69
N GLU A 93 -23.21 2.64 4.03
CA GLU A 93 -23.74 1.93 5.19
C GLU A 93 -24.18 0.55 4.67
N THR A 94 -23.39 -0.48 4.95
CA THR A 94 -23.69 -1.87 4.57
C THR A 94 -24.84 -2.43 5.44
N GLU A 95 -26.04 -1.84 5.42
CA GLU A 95 -27.18 -2.44 6.13
C GLU A 95 -27.36 -3.93 5.78
N LYS A 96 -26.93 -4.32 4.56
CA LYS A 96 -26.96 -5.69 4.05
C LYS A 96 -25.77 -6.58 4.43
N VAL A 97 -24.59 -6.03 4.74
CA VAL A 97 -23.37 -6.83 5.05
C VAL A 97 -22.63 -6.25 6.25
N LYS A 98 -22.58 -6.94 7.39
CA LYS A 98 -21.89 -6.38 8.56
C LYS A 98 -20.37 -6.45 8.40
N VAL A 99 -19.79 -5.37 7.89
CA VAL A 99 -18.34 -5.18 7.75
C VAL A 99 -17.89 -4.08 8.72
N LYS A 100 -16.85 -4.35 9.49
CA LYS A 100 -16.27 -3.35 10.40
C LYS A 100 -15.18 -2.51 9.75
N LYS A 101 -14.29 -3.14 9.00
CA LYS A 101 -13.08 -2.52 8.46
C LYS A 101 -12.59 -3.26 7.22
N LEU A 102 -12.49 -2.54 6.10
CA LEU A 102 -11.87 -3.02 4.86
C LEU A 102 -10.40 -2.59 4.84
N GLU A 103 -9.52 -3.45 4.32
CA GLU A 103 -8.08 -3.14 4.15
C GLU A 103 -7.59 -3.32 2.72
N GLY A 104 -8.17 -4.24 1.95
CA GLY A 104 -7.78 -4.47 0.55
C GLY A 104 -8.97 -4.34 -0.39
N ILE A 105 -8.74 -3.84 -1.60
CA ILE A 105 -9.74 -3.73 -2.66
C ILE A 105 -9.09 -3.94 -4.02
N THR A 106 -9.79 -4.62 -4.94
CA THR A 106 -9.37 -4.80 -6.33
C THR A 106 -10.59 -4.82 -7.26
N ALA A 107 -10.37 -4.45 -8.52
CA ALA A 107 -11.39 -4.42 -9.55
C ALA A 107 -11.23 -5.59 -10.52
N SER A 108 -12.33 -6.10 -11.04
CA SER A 108 -12.30 -7.00 -12.21
C SER A 108 -11.96 -6.20 -13.46
N LEU A 109 -11.00 -6.70 -14.23
CA LEU A 109 -10.63 -6.24 -15.57
C LEU A 109 -11.57 -6.80 -16.65
N LYS A 110 -12.20 -7.96 -16.42
CA LYS A 110 -13.10 -8.64 -17.38
C LYS A 110 -14.57 -8.27 -17.22
N GLU A 111 -15.01 -7.96 -16.01
CA GLU A 111 -16.36 -7.52 -15.69
C GLU A 111 -16.34 -6.10 -15.10
N PRO A 112 -16.28 -5.04 -15.95
CA PRO A 112 -16.28 -3.65 -15.49
C PRO A 112 -17.40 -3.36 -14.49
N GLY A 113 -17.03 -2.75 -13.37
CA GLY A 113 -17.94 -2.45 -12.26
C GLY A 113 -17.97 -3.53 -11.17
N ILE A 114 -17.37 -4.72 -11.36
CA ILE A 114 -17.23 -5.70 -10.28
C ILE A 114 -15.99 -5.42 -9.44
N PHE A 115 -16.19 -5.39 -8.12
CA PHE A 115 -15.12 -5.19 -7.14
C PHE A 115 -15.14 -6.28 -6.08
N TYR A 116 -13.94 -6.56 -5.57
CA TYR A 116 -13.71 -7.40 -4.40
C TYR A 116 -13.04 -6.54 -3.34
N ALA A 117 -13.49 -6.63 -2.10
CA ALA A 117 -12.86 -6.00 -0.97
C ALA A 117 -12.75 -6.98 0.20
N ILE A 118 -11.65 -6.90 0.94
CA ILE A 118 -11.33 -7.81 2.04
C ILE A 118 -11.13 -7.02 3.33
N THR A 119 -11.55 -7.61 4.43
CA THR A 119 -11.34 -7.06 5.77
C THR A 119 -9.93 -7.34 6.29
N ALA A 120 -9.57 -6.77 7.44
CA ALA A 120 -8.23 -6.90 8.00
C ALA A 120 -7.83 -8.30 8.51
N PHE A 121 -8.77 -9.24 8.65
CA PHE A 121 -8.56 -10.57 9.26
C PHE A 121 -8.01 -10.54 10.70
N VAL A 122 -8.29 -9.47 11.44
CA VAL A 122 -7.90 -9.32 12.86
C VAL A 122 -9.05 -9.70 13.80
N GLY A 123 -8.88 -10.72 14.64
CA GLY A 123 -9.84 -11.04 15.71
C GLY A 123 -11.06 -11.84 15.26
N ASP A 124 -12.26 -11.33 15.58
CA ASP A 124 -13.55 -12.05 15.45
C ASP A 124 -14.01 -12.25 14.00
N ASN A 125 -15.06 -13.06 13.79
CA ASN A 125 -15.63 -13.39 12.48
C ASN A 125 -16.04 -12.18 11.61
N GLU A 126 -16.31 -11.02 12.21
CA GLU A 126 -16.66 -9.78 11.49
C GLU A 126 -15.47 -9.14 10.77
N PHE A 127 -14.24 -9.59 11.07
CA PHE A 127 -13.02 -9.18 10.39
C PHE A 127 -12.54 -10.21 9.37
N ARG A 128 -13.31 -11.26 9.08
CA ARG A 128 -12.91 -12.36 8.20
C ARG A 128 -13.82 -12.47 6.98
N LYS A 129 -14.02 -11.35 6.27
CA LYS A 129 -14.99 -11.24 5.18
C LYS A 129 -14.28 -10.88 3.89
N LEU A 130 -14.66 -11.58 2.82
CA LEU A 130 -14.50 -11.13 1.46
C LEU A 130 -15.87 -10.61 0.99
N VAL A 131 -15.91 -9.44 0.38
CA VAL A 131 -17.12 -8.82 -0.13
C VAL A 131 -16.98 -8.60 -1.62
N ARG A 132 -17.97 -9.06 -2.39
CA ARG A 132 -18.11 -8.75 -3.81
C ARG A 132 -19.27 -7.80 -4.01
N PHE A 133 -19.10 -6.77 -4.82
CA PHE A 133 -20.18 -5.84 -5.16
C PHE A 133 -20.06 -5.33 -6.59
N ASN A 134 -21.14 -4.75 -7.11
CA ASN A 134 -21.17 -4.08 -8.40
C ASN A 134 -21.29 -2.57 -8.18
N LEU A 135 -20.41 -1.79 -8.79
CA LEU A 135 -20.48 -0.34 -8.85
C LEU A 135 -20.96 0.07 -10.24
N LYS A 136 -22.09 0.77 -10.31
CA LYS A 136 -22.63 1.31 -11.55
C LYS A 136 -22.64 2.81 -11.54
N ARG A 137 -22.25 3.41 -12.66
CA ARG A 137 -22.42 4.86 -12.87
C ARG A 137 -23.90 5.19 -12.89
N ASN A 138 -24.29 6.17 -12.09
CA ASN A 138 -25.62 6.70 -12.06
C ASN A 138 -25.85 7.57 -13.31
N LYS A 139 -26.85 7.24 -14.11
CA LYS A 139 -27.20 7.99 -15.33
C LYS A 139 -28.22 9.09 -15.07
N ASP A 140 -28.79 9.15 -13.87
CA ASP A 140 -29.72 10.21 -13.51
C ASP A 140 -28.95 11.49 -13.16
N GLU A 141 -28.90 12.44 -14.11
CA GLU A 141 -28.26 13.74 -13.94
C GLU A 141 -28.82 14.57 -12.78
N LYS A 142 -30.01 14.21 -12.26
CA LYS A 142 -30.60 14.88 -11.09
C LYS A 142 -30.12 14.31 -9.76
N ASN A 143 -29.43 13.17 -9.77
CA ASN A 143 -28.94 12.55 -8.55
C ASN A 143 -27.56 13.14 -8.19
N GLU A 144 -27.38 13.47 -6.91
CA GLU A 144 -26.11 14.00 -6.41
C GLU A 144 -25.00 12.94 -6.37
N GLU A 145 -25.35 11.65 -6.33
CA GLU A 145 -24.36 10.56 -6.24
C GLU A 145 -24.06 9.98 -7.64
N PRO A 146 -22.80 10.09 -8.14
CA PRO A 146 -22.42 9.66 -9.48
C PRO A 146 -22.35 8.13 -9.64
N TYR A 147 -22.37 7.38 -8.54
CA TYR A 147 -22.26 5.93 -8.53
C TYR A 147 -23.25 5.30 -7.53
N VAL A 148 -23.72 4.09 -7.86
CA VAL A 148 -24.59 3.27 -7.02
C VAL A 148 -23.96 1.91 -6.84
N ILE A 149 -23.96 1.41 -5.60
CA ILE A 149 -23.52 0.05 -5.26
C ILE A 149 -24.70 -0.89 -5.29
N GLU A 150 -24.56 -1.97 -6.04
CA GLU A 150 -25.56 -3.02 -6.21
C GLU A 150 -24.95 -4.40 -5.90
N ASN A 151 -25.82 -5.39 -5.68
CA ASN A 151 -25.43 -6.81 -5.58
C ASN A 151 -24.28 -7.09 -4.60
N ILE A 152 -24.22 -6.33 -3.50
CA ILE A 152 -23.26 -6.59 -2.41
C ILE A 152 -23.51 -7.97 -1.82
N LYS A 153 -22.49 -8.81 -1.79
CA LYS A 153 -22.50 -10.18 -1.29
C LYS A 153 -21.27 -10.42 -0.43
N GLU A 154 -21.50 -11.00 0.73
CA GLU A 154 -20.44 -11.63 1.51
C GLU A 154 -20.10 -12.97 0.86
N LEU A 155 -18.81 -13.24 0.67
CA LEU A 155 -18.28 -14.50 0.18
C LEU A 155 -17.59 -15.20 1.33
N GLU A 156 -17.94 -16.47 1.54
CA GLU A 156 -17.19 -17.35 2.42
C GLU A 156 -15.84 -17.65 1.77
N ILE A 157 -14.78 -17.59 2.58
CA ILE A 157 -13.42 -17.83 2.14
C ILE A 157 -12.71 -18.64 3.20
N TYR A 158 -11.87 -19.60 2.76
CA TYR A 158 -11.05 -20.41 3.64
C TYR A 158 -10.13 -19.50 4.47
N ASP A 159 -10.12 -19.72 5.78
CA ASP A 159 -9.40 -18.87 6.71
C ASP A 159 -7.89 -18.87 6.40
N PRO A 160 -7.30 -17.71 5.99
CA PRO A 160 -5.87 -17.59 5.73
C PRO A 160 -5.00 -18.09 6.90
N HIS A 161 -5.52 -18.03 8.14
CA HIS A 161 -4.83 -18.55 9.31
C HIS A 161 -4.55 -20.04 9.20
N GLU A 162 -5.57 -20.82 8.82
CA GLU A 162 -5.45 -22.28 8.79
C GLU A 162 -4.43 -22.72 7.73
N ALA A 163 -4.29 -21.97 6.64
CA ALA A 163 -3.30 -22.22 5.60
C ALA A 163 -1.86 -21.97 6.11
N ILE A 164 -1.65 -20.93 6.92
CA ILE A 164 -0.32 -20.50 7.38
C ILE A 164 0.18 -21.30 8.60
N ILE A 165 -0.71 -21.94 9.37
CA ILE A 165 -0.39 -22.69 10.62
C ILE A 165 0.36 -24.03 10.38
N TYR A 166 1.18 -24.13 9.33
CA TYR A 166 1.91 -25.36 9.00
C TYR A 166 3.05 -25.74 9.97
N LYS A 167 3.37 -24.92 10.99
CA LYS A 167 4.50 -25.17 11.92
C LYS A 167 4.15 -24.96 13.39
N LYS A 168 3.39 -25.89 14.00
CA LYS A 168 3.27 -26.22 15.45
C LYS A 168 3.13 -25.09 16.50
N GLU A 169 3.13 -23.83 16.13
CA GLU A 169 2.92 -22.68 17.01
C GLU A 169 1.56 -22.07 16.69
N PRO A 170 0.68 -21.89 17.68
CA PRO A 170 -0.58 -21.20 17.46
C PRO A 170 -0.28 -19.75 17.02
N ILE A 171 -0.75 -19.37 15.85
CA ILE A 171 -0.75 -17.99 15.35
C ILE A 171 -2.14 -17.41 15.70
N PRO A 172 -2.31 -16.70 16.84
CA PRO A 172 -3.61 -16.21 17.30
C PRO A 172 -4.33 -15.24 16.36
N TRP A 173 -3.61 -14.53 15.50
CA TRP A 173 -4.17 -13.51 14.60
C TRP A 173 -3.22 -13.26 13.42
N LEU A 174 -3.77 -12.82 12.29
CA LEU A 174 -3.03 -12.29 11.15
C LEU A 174 -3.63 -10.97 10.69
N LYS A 175 -2.90 -10.23 9.86
CA LYS A 175 -3.37 -9.00 9.21
C LYS A 175 -3.32 -9.19 7.70
N VAL A 176 -4.47 -9.11 7.04
CA VAL A 176 -4.60 -9.03 5.58
C VAL A 176 -4.67 -7.57 5.16
N GLU A 177 -3.95 -7.21 4.10
CA GLU A 177 -4.00 -5.86 3.51
C GLU A 177 -3.95 -5.90 1.98
N GLY A 178 -3.18 -6.83 1.39
CA GLY A 178 -3.12 -6.98 -0.07
C GLY A 178 -4.32 -7.75 -0.63
N LEU A 179 -4.85 -7.30 -1.77
CA LEU A 179 -5.88 -8.00 -2.53
C LEU A 179 -5.71 -7.72 -4.02
N ALA A 180 -5.60 -8.75 -4.85
CA ALA A 180 -5.60 -8.62 -6.30
C ALA A 180 -6.27 -9.82 -6.98
N LEU A 181 -6.68 -9.66 -8.23
CA LEU A 181 -7.07 -10.79 -9.09
C LEU A 181 -5.90 -11.24 -9.96
N THR A 182 -5.92 -12.50 -10.39
CA THR A 182 -5.07 -12.94 -11.50
C THR A 182 -5.56 -12.35 -12.83
N PRO A 183 -4.69 -12.18 -13.85
CA PRO A 183 -5.13 -11.71 -15.17
C PRO A 183 -6.23 -12.57 -15.79
N ASP A 184 -6.28 -13.87 -15.46
CA ASP A 184 -7.37 -14.75 -15.90
C ASP A 184 -8.62 -14.68 -15.01
N GLU A 185 -8.57 -13.94 -13.90
CA GLU A 185 -9.59 -13.78 -12.85
C GLU A 185 -10.13 -15.07 -12.25
N LYS A 186 -9.44 -16.19 -12.46
CA LYS A 186 -9.79 -17.47 -11.84
C LYS A 186 -9.29 -17.54 -10.41
N HIS A 187 -8.35 -16.68 -10.05
CA HIS A 187 -7.77 -16.68 -8.72
C HIS A 187 -7.78 -15.30 -8.08
N LEU A 188 -7.96 -15.31 -6.77
CA LEU A 188 -7.84 -14.16 -5.90
C LEU A 188 -6.52 -14.29 -5.13
N LEU A 189 -5.68 -13.27 -5.20
CA LEU A 189 -4.46 -13.16 -4.43
C LEU A 189 -4.73 -12.34 -3.18
N VAL A 190 -4.39 -12.91 -2.01
CA VAL A 190 -4.55 -12.27 -0.70
C VAL A 190 -3.18 -12.09 -0.06
N GLY A 191 -2.84 -10.84 0.24
CA GLY A 191 -1.60 -10.44 0.88
C GLY A 191 -1.74 -10.36 2.41
N VAL A 192 -1.00 -11.20 3.13
CA VAL A 192 -0.91 -11.15 4.60
C VAL A 192 0.34 -10.38 5.01
N ARG A 193 0.12 -9.23 5.67
CA ARG A 193 1.16 -8.29 6.15
C ARG A 193 1.91 -8.80 7.36
N ALA A 194 1.17 -9.36 8.30
CA ALA A 194 1.70 -9.69 9.61
C ALA A 194 0.99 -10.90 10.18
N ILE A 195 1.75 -11.69 10.93
CA ILE A 195 1.23 -12.76 11.77
C ILE A 195 1.65 -12.47 13.21
N GLY A 196 0.79 -12.79 14.18
CA GLY A 196 1.16 -12.59 15.58
C GLY A 196 1.18 -13.88 16.37
N LYS A 197 2.13 -13.97 17.31
CA LYS A 197 2.42 -15.21 18.05
C LYS A 197 1.75 -15.33 19.43
N ASN A 198 1.42 -14.23 20.11
CA ASN A 198 0.86 -14.30 21.47
C ASN A 198 0.13 -13.02 21.91
N GLU A 199 -0.84 -13.23 22.80
CA GLU A 199 -1.53 -12.23 23.59
C GLU A 199 -0.76 -12.02 24.91
N LYS A 200 -0.14 -10.86 25.12
CA LYS A 200 0.22 -10.42 26.48
C LYS A 200 -0.88 -9.51 26.98
N LEU A 201 -1.60 -9.94 28.02
CA LEU A 201 -2.49 -9.04 28.74
C LEU A 201 -1.61 -7.91 29.33
N ASN A 202 -1.77 -6.69 28.83
CA ASN A 202 -1.15 -5.55 29.48
C ASN A 202 -1.92 -5.28 30.78
N ASN A 203 -1.47 -5.85 31.89
CA ASN A 203 -2.15 -5.74 33.19
C ASN A 203 -2.40 -4.28 33.63
N LYS A 204 -1.61 -3.32 33.13
CA LYS A 204 -1.80 -1.89 33.41
C LYS A 204 -2.89 -1.26 32.55
N LYS A 205 -3.07 -1.73 31.31
CA LYS A 205 -3.98 -1.09 30.34
C LYS A 205 -5.19 -1.96 29.94
N LYS A 206 -5.32 -3.16 30.51
CA LYS A 206 -6.43 -4.11 30.28
C LYS A 206 -6.72 -4.41 28.80
N TYR A 207 -5.70 -4.36 27.94
CA TYR A 207 -5.82 -4.77 26.54
C TYR A 207 -4.73 -5.76 26.13
N LYS A 208 -5.02 -6.53 25.09
CA LYS A 208 -4.13 -7.54 24.51
C LYS A 208 -3.03 -6.85 23.71
N VAL A 209 -1.76 -7.15 24.00
CA VAL A 209 -0.61 -6.74 23.18
C VAL A 209 -0.20 -7.92 22.33
N TYR A 210 -0.11 -7.67 21.04
CA TYR A 210 0.29 -8.65 20.05
C TYR A 210 1.73 -8.39 19.61
N ILE A 211 2.56 -9.43 19.57
CA ILE A 211 3.87 -9.37 18.92
C ILE A 211 3.63 -9.63 17.44
N GLU A 212 3.91 -8.64 16.62
CA GLU A 212 3.76 -8.69 15.16
C GLU A 212 5.05 -9.15 14.50
N LEU A 213 4.92 -10.18 13.68
CA LEU A 213 5.95 -10.61 12.74
C LEU A 213 5.49 -10.19 11.36
N TYR A 214 6.04 -9.08 10.89
CA TYR A 214 5.81 -8.58 9.54
C TYR A 214 6.43 -9.54 8.52
N ARG A 215 5.67 -9.84 7.47
CA ARG A 215 6.05 -10.74 6.37
C ARG A 215 5.39 -10.26 5.09
N VAL A 216 5.91 -10.72 3.97
CA VAL A 216 5.15 -10.75 2.73
C VAL A 216 4.71 -12.19 2.51
N ILE A 217 3.43 -12.45 2.74
CA ILE A 217 2.80 -13.73 2.41
C ILE A 217 1.73 -13.48 1.37
N ILE A 218 1.77 -14.20 0.25
CA ILE A 218 0.77 -14.11 -0.82
C ILE A 218 0.10 -15.47 -0.96
N LEU A 219 -1.21 -15.49 -0.73
CA LEU A 219 -2.06 -16.66 -0.83
C LEU A 219 -2.89 -16.59 -2.11
N LYS A 220 -3.03 -17.72 -2.81
CA LYS A 220 -3.81 -17.84 -4.05
C LYS A 220 -5.02 -18.72 -3.81
N TYR A 221 -6.20 -18.10 -3.93
CA TYR A 221 -7.50 -18.74 -3.80
C TYR A 221 -8.12 -18.98 -5.18
N ASP A 222 -8.83 -20.09 -5.36
CA ASP A 222 -9.68 -20.33 -6.52
C ASP A 222 -11.02 -19.58 -6.33
N VAL A 223 -11.36 -18.66 -7.25
CA VAL A 223 -12.59 -17.85 -7.17
C VAL A 223 -13.85 -18.70 -7.23
N ASP A 224 -13.81 -19.83 -7.96
CA ASP A 224 -14.93 -20.77 -8.06
C ASP A 224 -15.01 -21.68 -6.81
N ASN A 225 -14.00 -21.65 -5.94
CA ASN A 225 -13.93 -22.51 -4.76
C ASN A 225 -13.17 -21.88 -3.59
N LEU A 226 -13.61 -20.70 -3.16
CA LEU A 226 -12.98 -19.92 -2.09
C LEU A 226 -12.88 -20.66 -0.74
N ASN A 227 -13.69 -21.71 -0.52
CA ASN A 227 -13.69 -22.51 0.71
C ASN A 227 -12.60 -23.60 0.75
N LYS A 228 -11.80 -23.76 -0.31
CA LYS A 228 -10.63 -24.65 -0.29
C LYS A 228 -9.39 -23.96 0.29
N PRO A 229 -8.46 -24.72 0.90
CA PRO A 229 -7.17 -24.18 1.30
C PRO A 229 -6.46 -23.49 0.13
N PRO A 230 -5.99 -22.25 0.30
CA PRO A 230 -5.23 -21.55 -0.72
C PRO A 230 -3.84 -22.15 -0.91
N GLU A 231 -3.26 -21.90 -2.09
CA GLU A 231 -1.83 -22.12 -2.34
C GLU A 231 -1.01 -20.95 -1.75
N ILE A 232 0.12 -21.24 -1.11
CA ILE A 232 1.07 -20.21 -0.63
C ILE A 232 2.09 -19.97 -1.74
N LEU A 233 2.01 -18.83 -2.42
CA LEU A 233 2.96 -18.45 -3.47
C LEU A 233 4.25 -17.86 -2.89
N VAL A 234 4.08 -16.96 -1.93
CA VAL A 234 5.18 -16.26 -1.26
C VAL A 234 4.99 -16.38 0.24
N ASN A 235 6.08 -16.65 0.97
CA ASN A 235 6.17 -16.52 2.41
C ASN A 235 7.60 -16.15 2.79
N VAL A 236 7.87 -14.85 2.85
CA VAL A 236 9.20 -14.32 3.09
C VAL A 236 9.16 -13.34 4.26
N ASP A 237 10.17 -13.43 5.13
CA ASP A 237 10.49 -12.38 6.09
C ASP A 237 11.57 -11.50 5.46
N LEU A 238 11.20 -10.27 5.09
CA LEU A 238 12.14 -9.35 4.44
C LEU A 238 13.28 -8.93 5.40
N LYS A 239 13.17 -9.22 6.71
CA LYS A 239 14.27 -9.01 7.67
C LYS A 239 15.40 -10.01 7.52
N ASP A 240 15.10 -11.25 7.11
CA ASP A 240 16.05 -12.37 7.16
C ASP A 240 17.18 -12.24 6.12
N ALA A 241 17.05 -11.34 5.15
CA ALA A 241 18.18 -10.90 4.34
C ALA A 241 18.99 -9.84 5.09
N GLU A 242 20.02 -10.26 5.85
CA GLU A 242 21.03 -9.34 6.42
C GLU A 242 21.54 -8.32 5.39
N ASN A 243 21.58 -8.72 4.10
CA ASN A 243 22.00 -7.87 3.00
C ASN A 243 20.94 -6.83 2.61
N LEU A 244 19.64 -7.14 2.63
CA LEU A 244 18.61 -6.14 2.28
C LEU A 244 18.53 -5.03 3.32
N GLN A 245 18.60 -5.34 4.62
CA GLN A 245 18.64 -4.29 5.65
C GLN A 245 19.84 -3.35 5.48
N LYS A 246 21.01 -3.90 5.14
CA LYS A 246 22.24 -3.12 4.93
C LYS A 246 22.25 -2.36 3.61
N ILE A 247 21.74 -2.95 2.52
CA ILE A 247 21.74 -2.38 1.16
C ILE A 247 20.64 -1.33 1.03
N LEU A 248 19.45 -1.61 1.56
CA LEU A 248 18.27 -0.76 1.40
C LEU A 248 17.98 0.15 2.60
N GLY A 249 18.71 0.00 3.71
CA GLY A 249 18.40 0.72 4.95
C GLY A 249 17.04 0.33 5.55
N MET A 250 16.53 -0.87 5.22
CA MET A 250 15.21 -1.31 5.67
C MET A 250 15.16 -1.42 7.20
N PRO A 251 14.10 -0.90 7.83
CA PRO A 251 13.91 -1.00 9.27
C PRO A 251 13.46 -2.40 9.70
N GLU A 252 13.36 -2.58 11.01
CA GLU A 252 12.77 -3.79 11.57
C GLU A 252 11.25 -3.87 11.31
N GLY A 253 10.84 -4.46 10.18
CA GLY A 253 9.52 -5.07 10.04
C GLY A 253 8.69 -4.44 8.95
N GLU A 254 8.84 -5.00 7.77
CA GLU A 254 8.14 -4.58 6.57
C GLU A 254 7.28 -5.72 6.06
N GLY A 255 6.01 -5.41 5.76
CA GLY A 255 5.06 -6.36 5.22
C GLY A 255 4.22 -5.73 4.12
N ILE A 256 3.48 -6.56 3.39
CA ILE A 256 2.62 -6.11 2.30
C ILE A 256 1.51 -5.19 2.81
N SER A 257 1.26 -4.09 2.13
CA SER A 257 0.12 -3.20 2.38
C SER A 257 -0.87 -3.18 1.23
N SER A 258 -0.42 -3.41 -0.01
CA SER A 258 -1.31 -3.49 -1.16
C SER A 258 -0.75 -4.37 -2.27
N LEU A 259 -1.61 -4.83 -3.15
CA LEU A 259 -1.29 -5.67 -4.29
C LEU A 259 -2.15 -5.23 -5.48
N GLU A 260 -1.56 -5.02 -6.64
CA GLU A 260 -2.27 -4.64 -7.86
C GLU A 260 -1.63 -5.36 -9.06
N TYR A 261 -2.43 -5.82 -10.02
CA TYR A 261 -1.91 -6.39 -11.25
C TYR A 261 -1.76 -5.30 -12.33
N ASP A 262 -0.60 -5.24 -12.98
CA ASP A 262 -0.35 -4.39 -14.12
C ASP A 262 -0.46 -5.15 -15.44
N PRO A 263 -1.59 -5.01 -16.17
CA PRO A 263 -1.81 -5.71 -17.42
C PRO A 263 -0.87 -5.26 -18.55
N ASP A 264 -0.31 -4.05 -18.47
CA ASP A 264 0.60 -3.54 -19.51
C ASP A 264 1.98 -4.20 -19.43
N SER A 265 2.46 -4.47 -18.20
CA SER A 265 3.78 -5.07 -17.98
C SER A 265 3.75 -6.57 -17.66
N GLY A 266 2.57 -7.15 -17.39
CA GLY A 266 2.43 -8.56 -17.01
C GLY A 266 3.04 -8.87 -15.64
N LYS A 267 2.95 -7.92 -14.71
CA LYS A 267 3.61 -7.97 -13.40
C LYS A 267 2.66 -7.54 -12.30
N TYR A 268 3.01 -7.89 -11.07
CA TYR A 268 2.33 -7.38 -9.88
C TYR A 268 3.09 -6.22 -9.29
N ILE A 269 2.35 -5.17 -8.92
CA ILE A 269 2.82 -4.15 -8.02
C ILE A 269 2.56 -4.65 -6.61
N VAL A 270 3.64 -4.87 -5.85
CA VAL A 270 3.57 -5.14 -4.42
C VAL A 270 3.95 -3.84 -3.71
N LEU A 271 3.02 -3.32 -2.92
CA LEU A 271 3.28 -2.21 -2.02
C LEU A 271 3.54 -2.78 -0.64
N THR A 272 4.62 -2.35 -0.01
CA THR A 272 4.95 -2.74 1.37
C THR A 272 4.98 -1.51 2.25
N SER A 273 4.72 -1.69 3.54
CA SER A 273 4.94 -0.63 4.52
C SER A 273 5.40 -1.17 5.87
N TYR A 274 6.04 -0.28 6.63
CA TYR A 274 6.55 -0.56 7.96
C TYR A 274 6.21 0.57 8.93
N GLU A 275 6.28 0.23 10.22
CA GLU A 275 6.14 1.18 11.31
C GLU A 275 7.16 0.89 12.40
N ASP A 276 8.05 1.84 12.69
CA ASP A 276 8.89 1.79 13.87
C ASP A 276 8.09 2.23 15.10
N LYS A 277 7.48 1.23 15.75
CA LYS A 277 6.68 1.40 16.97
C LYS A 277 7.50 1.89 18.17
N ASP A 278 8.82 1.71 18.16
CA ASP A 278 9.70 2.08 19.27
C ASP A 278 10.28 3.49 19.15
N GLY A 279 10.10 4.15 17.99
CA GLY A 279 10.54 5.51 17.77
C GLY A 279 12.07 5.68 17.77
N LYS A 280 12.82 4.63 17.42
CA LYS A 280 14.28 4.58 17.43
C LYS A 280 14.90 5.02 16.10
N SER A 281 14.21 4.84 14.97
CA SER A 281 14.64 5.29 13.65
C SER A 281 14.34 6.77 13.46
N LYS A 282 15.04 7.42 12.51
CA LYS A 282 14.67 8.78 12.06
C LYS A 282 13.41 8.76 11.18
N GLU A 283 13.17 7.66 10.49
CA GLU A 283 12.00 7.40 9.63
C GLU A 283 11.08 6.41 10.32
N HIS A 284 10.06 6.94 10.99
CA HIS A 284 9.17 6.14 11.85
C HIS A 284 8.12 5.33 11.09
N VAL A 285 7.84 5.72 9.84
CA VAL A 285 6.97 5.02 8.92
C VAL A 285 7.50 5.22 7.51
N SER A 286 7.36 4.20 6.67
CA SER A 286 7.75 4.25 5.27
C SER A 286 7.31 2.94 4.60
N GLY A 287 7.75 2.71 3.39
CA GLY A 287 7.43 1.54 2.60
C GLY A 287 8.15 1.54 1.27
N HIS A 288 7.92 0.50 0.48
CA HIS A 288 8.54 0.33 -0.83
C HIS A 288 7.52 -0.13 -1.87
N LEU A 289 7.86 0.13 -3.13
CA LEU A 289 7.12 -0.35 -4.28
C LEU A 289 8.00 -1.33 -5.06
N TRP A 290 7.45 -2.53 -5.27
CA TRP A 290 8.09 -3.61 -5.99
C TRP A 290 7.26 -3.97 -7.21
N LEU A 291 7.93 -4.27 -8.33
CA LEU A 291 7.28 -4.76 -9.54
C LEU A 291 7.77 -6.19 -9.82
N VAL A 292 6.99 -7.16 -9.36
CA VAL A 292 7.36 -8.58 -9.28
C VAL A 292 6.73 -9.40 -10.42
N PRO A 293 7.33 -10.52 -10.84
CA PRO A 293 6.76 -11.37 -11.91
C PRO A 293 5.42 -11.98 -11.52
N GLU A 294 4.59 -12.29 -12.52
CA GLU A 294 3.24 -12.86 -12.35
C GLU A 294 3.23 -14.19 -11.60
N ASP A 295 4.27 -15.02 -11.79
CA ASP A 295 4.39 -16.34 -11.17
C ASP A 295 4.98 -16.32 -9.76
N PHE A 296 5.46 -15.15 -9.30
CA PHE A 296 6.17 -14.97 -8.04
C PHE A 296 7.39 -15.89 -7.84
N GLU A 297 7.97 -16.43 -8.93
CA GLU A 297 9.06 -17.39 -8.85
C GLU A 297 10.30 -16.77 -8.17
N GLY A 298 10.90 -17.51 -7.23
CA GLY A 298 12.10 -17.09 -6.52
C GLY A 298 11.87 -16.06 -5.40
N LEU A 299 10.66 -15.52 -5.22
CA LEU A 299 10.38 -14.49 -4.20
C LEU A 299 10.26 -15.02 -2.76
N ASN A 300 10.35 -16.33 -2.57
CA ASN A 300 10.53 -16.92 -1.24
C ASN A 300 11.95 -16.68 -0.67
N ASP A 301 12.90 -16.26 -1.52
CA ASP A 301 14.21 -15.77 -1.09
C ASP A 301 14.18 -14.23 -1.05
N ALA A 302 14.38 -13.68 0.15
CA ALA A 302 14.43 -12.23 0.37
C ALA A 302 15.49 -11.56 -0.51
N ALA A 303 16.63 -12.20 -0.78
CA ALA A 303 17.69 -11.61 -1.62
C ALA A 303 17.22 -11.30 -3.06
N ASN A 304 16.22 -12.03 -3.56
CA ASN A 304 15.70 -11.83 -4.92
C ASN A 304 14.77 -10.62 -5.04
N TRP A 305 14.32 -10.02 -3.94
CA TRP A 305 13.40 -8.87 -3.98
C TRP A 305 14.08 -7.60 -4.51
N GLU A 306 15.37 -7.40 -4.23
CA GLU A 306 16.13 -6.18 -4.58
C GLU A 306 15.97 -5.80 -6.06
N GLN A 307 16.08 -6.77 -6.96
CA GLN A 307 16.02 -6.55 -8.41
C GLN A 307 14.64 -6.05 -8.89
N TYR A 308 13.60 -6.23 -8.07
CA TYR A 308 12.23 -5.84 -8.37
C TYR A 308 11.84 -4.51 -7.73
N LYS A 309 12.72 -3.92 -6.89
CA LYS A 309 12.47 -2.62 -6.28
C LYS A 309 12.40 -1.54 -7.36
N LYS A 310 11.35 -0.72 -7.34
CA LYS A 310 11.14 0.34 -8.32
C LYS A 310 11.35 1.74 -7.80
N MET A 311 11.12 1.95 -6.50
CA MET A 311 11.22 3.28 -5.92
C MET A 311 12.08 3.27 -4.67
N PRO A 312 12.74 4.40 -4.37
CA PRO A 312 13.20 4.70 -3.02
C PRO A 312 12.08 4.58 -1.98
N SER A 313 12.45 4.59 -0.71
CA SER A 313 11.48 4.55 0.39
C SER A 313 10.49 5.71 0.33
N PHE A 314 9.22 5.44 0.62
CA PHE A 314 8.22 6.49 0.81
C PHE A 314 8.46 7.23 2.12
N SER A 315 8.20 8.54 2.18
CA SER A 315 8.29 9.32 3.43
C SER A 315 7.10 9.12 4.38
N HIS A 316 6.08 8.38 3.94
CA HIS A 316 4.84 8.09 4.64
C HIS A 316 4.53 6.61 4.54
N LYS A 317 3.61 6.11 5.36
CA LYS A 317 3.15 4.72 5.32
C LYS A 317 2.23 4.53 4.10
N PRO A 318 2.67 3.86 3.02
CA PRO A 318 1.79 3.60 1.89
C PRO A 318 0.83 2.45 2.24
N GLU A 319 -0.46 2.64 1.96
CA GLU A 319 -1.51 1.65 2.29
C GLU A 319 -2.20 1.08 1.04
N GLY A 320 -2.34 1.86 -0.03
CA GLY A 320 -3.01 1.39 -1.25
C GLY A 320 -2.28 1.81 -2.51
N VAL A 321 -2.31 0.95 -3.53
CA VAL A 321 -1.86 1.26 -4.89
C VAL A 321 -2.93 0.92 -5.91
N SER A 322 -3.10 1.77 -6.91
CA SER A 322 -3.82 1.41 -8.13
C SER A 322 -3.25 2.12 -9.35
N LEU A 323 -3.33 1.47 -10.50
CA LEU A 323 -2.86 2.02 -11.76
C LEU A 323 -3.73 3.19 -12.22
N THR A 324 -3.13 4.14 -12.93
CA THR A 324 -3.89 5.19 -13.61
C THR A 324 -4.32 4.79 -15.02
N SER A 325 -5.11 5.64 -15.68
CA SER A 325 -5.36 5.50 -17.13
C SER A 325 -4.11 5.70 -17.99
N LYS A 326 -3.07 6.35 -17.44
CA LYS A 326 -1.79 6.54 -18.12
C LYS A 326 -0.89 5.32 -17.87
N PRO A 327 -0.41 4.65 -18.93
CA PRO A 327 0.50 3.52 -18.78
C PRO A 327 1.73 3.89 -17.95
N GLY A 328 2.16 2.96 -17.09
CA GLY A 328 3.34 3.15 -16.24
C GLY A 328 3.19 4.17 -15.11
N LYS A 329 1.97 4.66 -14.82
CA LYS A 329 1.70 5.53 -13.69
C LYS A 329 0.78 4.85 -12.68
N ALA A 330 1.09 4.98 -11.41
CA ALA A 330 0.27 4.48 -10.31
C ALA A 330 -0.02 5.57 -9.28
N ILE A 331 -1.18 5.49 -8.62
CA ILE A 331 -1.54 6.28 -7.45
C ILE A 331 -1.24 5.45 -6.21
N ILE A 332 -0.49 6.04 -5.29
CA ILE A 332 -0.23 5.51 -3.95
C ILE A 332 -1.01 6.35 -2.96
N VAL A 333 -1.88 5.74 -2.15
CA VAL A 333 -2.53 6.41 -1.01
C VAL A 333 -1.78 6.10 0.27
N PHE A 334 -1.73 7.07 1.17
CA PHE A 334 -0.99 6.99 2.43
C PHE A 334 -1.95 7.03 3.63
N ASP A 335 -1.57 6.29 4.68
CA ASP A 335 -2.17 6.44 6.00
C ASP A 335 -1.88 7.87 6.51
N ASP A 336 -2.91 8.57 7.00
CA ASP A 336 -2.74 9.90 7.59
C ASP A 336 -2.03 9.81 8.96
N ASP A 337 -1.91 8.61 9.56
CA ASP A 337 -1.12 8.31 10.75
C ASP A 337 -1.45 9.27 11.93
N ASN A 338 -2.71 9.69 12.00
CA ASN A 338 -3.16 10.85 12.76
C ASN A 338 -2.92 10.71 14.28
N ASP A 339 -2.99 9.50 14.83
CA ASP A 339 -2.67 9.28 16.25
C ASP A 339 -1.24 9.69 16.60
N ARG A 340 -0.35 9.63 15.61
CA ARG A 340 1.08 9.93 15.71
C ARG A 340 1.43 11.32 15.24
N LYS A 341 0.55 12.02 14.52
CA LYS A 341 0.78 13.39 14.04
C LYS A 341 0.04 14.44 14.86
N CYS A 342 0.53 15.67 14.86
CA CYS A 342 -0.16 16.82 15.41
C CYS A 342 0.30 18.14 14.78
N ILE A 343 -0.59 19.13 14.74
CA ILE A 343 -0.40 20.39 14.00
C ILE A 343 0.66 21.30 14.66
N ASN A 344 1.02 21.07 15.93
CA ASN A 344 2.01 21.84 16.70
C ASN A 344 2.94 20.88 17.45
N LYS A 345 4.18 21.23 17.82
CA LYS A 345 5.10 20.33 18.57
C LYS A 345 4.42 19.69 19.80
N CYS A 346 3.98 18.44 19.70
CA CYS A 346 3.51 17.65 20.84
C CYS A 346 4.59 16.66 21.25
N LYS A 347 4.78 16.49 22.55
CA LYS A 347 5.72 15.50 23.08
C LYS A 347 5.26 14.10 22.66
N GLY A 348 6.08 13.40 21.86
CA GLY A 348 5.78 12.06 21.37
C GLY A 348 4.82 11.98 20.17
N LYS A 349 4.54 13.11 19.50
CA LYS A 349 3.83 13.14 18.20
C LYS A 349 4.61 13.98 17.20
N PHE A 350 4.45 13.68 15.92
CA PHE A 350 5.14 14.33 14.81
C PHE A 350 4.43 15.62 14.40
N PRO A 351 5.15 16.72 14.12
CA PRO A 351 4.53 17.87 13.49
C PRO A 351 4.00 17.46 12.12
N TYR A 352 2.74 17.79 11.81
CA TYR A 352 2.23 17.71 10.43
C TYR A 352 3.20 18.47 9.53
N LYS A 353 3.86 17.81 8.58
CA LYS A 353 4.55 18.56 7.54
C LYS A 353 3.49 19.09 6.55
N PRO A 354 3.60 20.36 6.10
CA PRO A 354 2.63 20.94 5.16
C PRO A 354 2.55 20.26 3.78
N ASN A 355 3.47 19.36 3.47
CA ASN A 355 3.62 18.66 2.19
C ASN A 355 3.24 17.16 2.25
N GLU A 356 2.53 16.72 3.29
CA GLU A 356 2.05 15.34 3.41
C GLU A 356 0.75 15.16 2.61
N GLY A 357 0.90 14.93 1.31
CA GLY A 357 -0.21 14.51 0.46
C GLY A 357 -0.72 13.15 0.93
N VAL A 358 -2.03 12.99 1.01
CA VAL A 358 -2.68 11.70 1.32
C VAL A 358 -2.53 10.72 0.13
N PHE A 359 -2.00 11.18 -1.01
CA PHE A 359 -1.58 10.34 -2.11
C PHE A 359 -0.39 10.93 -2.89
N LYS A 360 0.31 10.09 -3.67
CA LYS A 360 1.33 10.46 -4.65
C LYS A 360 1.05 9.71 -5.96
N ILE A 361 1.26 10.36 -7.10
CA ILE A 361 1.32 9.67 -8.40
C ILE A 361 2.78 9.38 -8.68
N VAL A 362 3.09 8.13 -8.99
CA VAL A 362 4.45 7.67 -9.24
C VAL A 362 4.57 7.08 -10.63
N ASP A 363 5.77 7.15 -11.21
CA ASP A 363 6.13 6.40 -12.39
C ASP A 363 6.73 5.06 -11.97
N ILE A 364 6.10 3.96 -12.37
CA ILE A 364 6.55 2.61 -12.00
C ILE A 364 7.52 2.00 -13.02
N ASN A 365 7.73 2.69 -14.15
CA ASN A 365 8.61 2.26 -15.23
C ASN A 365 9.95 3.02 -15.25
N SER A 366 10.03 4.21 -14.64
CA SER A 366 11.32 4.84 -14.37
C SER A 366 12.04 4.06 -13.27
N GLY A 367 13.11 3.35 -13.65
CA GLY A 367 14.13 3.02 -12.66
C GLY A 367 14.97 4.27 -12.49
N ASP A 368 14.79 4.99 -11.38
CA ASP A 368 15.70 6.08 -11.01
C ASP A 368 17.08 5.53 -10.61
#